data_AF-A0A0Q6LZ78-F1
#
_entry.id   AF-A0A0Q6LZ78-F1
#
_cell.length_a   1.000
_cell.length_b   1.000
_cell.length_c   1.000
_cell.angle_alpha   90.00
_cell.angle_beta   90.00
_cell.angle_gamma   90.00
#
_symmetry.space_group_name_H-M   'P 1'
#
loop_
_entity.id
_entity.type
_entity.pdbx_description
1 polymer ?
#
loop_
_entity_poly.entity_id
_entity_poly.type
_entity_poly.pdbx_seq_one_letter_code
_entity_poly.pdbx_strand_id
1 'polypeptide(L)'
;MTLAGGRRFVFQTEGATQTVTDGAGNPVSKTVWTPTGPMSLPVIQRVNAPVARQAFEAGRQLYNHLSVGNTRDQKACLAFTAKEFRPNGSLLTPLSFVGILSRAETEKVCTKLELVQRLSDEAMQEARLAGPYSSATVFGTAVHTRLHNKIVALNDPTLRSEQSLLKRIEETVIDFSAVRVDVLEDRDVGPICVYDLKTGRRGLSRSRAIEFARRLAYLGRPIVIIEVRPYE
;
A
#
# COMPACT_ATOMS: atom_id res chain seq x y z
N MET A 1 -7.40 -14.91 10.42
CA MET A 1 -7.25 -13.62 11.13
C MET A 1 -8.42 -13.43 12.09
N THR A 2 -8.15 -13.00 13.32
CA THR A 2 -9.20 -12.73 14.33
C THR A 2 -9.09 -11.29 14.80
N LEU A 3 -10.17 -10.53 14.71
CA LEU A 3 -10.23 -9.12 15.12
C LEU A 3 -10.46 -8.99 16.64
N ALA A 4 -10.20 -7.81 17.20
CA ALA A 4 -10.35 -7.46 18.62
C ALA A 4 -11.78 -7.55 19.20
N GLY A 5 -12.73 -8.14 18.49
CA GLY A 5 -14.10 -8.41 18.95
C GLY A 5 -14.56 -9.85 18.65
N GLY A 6 -13.62 -10.80 18.53
CA GLY A 6 -13.90 -12.21 18.29
C GLY A 6 -14.28 -12.59 16.86
N ARG A 7 -14.52 -11.62 15.97
CA ARG A 7 -14.84 -11.88 14.56
C ARG A 7 -13.64 -12.47 13.83
N ARG A 8 -13.87 -13.56 13.09
CA ARG A 8 -12.87 -14.31 12.33
C ARG A 8 -13.04 -14.11 10.83
N PHE A 9 -11.93 -14.00 10.13
CA PHE A 9 -11.83 -14.06 8.66
C PHE A 9 -10.78 -15.10 8.26
N VAL A 10 -11.03 -15.85 7.20
CA VAL A 10 -10.08 -16.79 6.61
C VAL A 10 -9.66 -16.26 5.24
N PHE A 11 -8.34 -16.23 5.01
CA PHE A 11 -7.72 -15.85 3.75
C PHE A 11 -7.10 -17.11 3.17
N GLN A 12 -7.66 -17.61 2.08
CA GLN A 12 -7.18 -18.81 1.41
C GLN A 12 -6.67 -18.44 0.03
N THR A 13 -5.41 -18.77 -0.25
CA THR A 13 -4.78 -18.53 -1.55
C THR A 13 -4.49 -19.87 -2.22
N GLU A 14 -4.97 -20.04 -3.45
CA GLU A 14 -4.72 -21.18 -4.31
C GLU A 14 -4.21 -20.67 -5.67
N GLY A 15 -2.93 -20.93 -5.95
CA GLY A 15 -2.23 -20.30 -7.07
C GLY A 15 -2.32 -18.77 -6.98
N ALA A 16 -2.77 -18.13 -8.07
CA ALA A 16 -2.98 -16.69 -8.12
C ALA A 16 -4.34 -16.23 -7.54
N THR A 17 -5.20 -17.15 -7.10
CA THR A 17 -6.55 -16.80 -6.63
C THR A 17 -6.61 -16.77 -5.11
N GLN A 18 -7.12 -15.68 -4.55
CA GLN A 18 -7.44 -15.55 -3.14
C GLN A 18 -8.95 -15.54 -2.92
N THR A 19 -9.43 -16.37 -2.00
CA THR A 19 -10.79 -16.32 -1.46
C THR A 19 -10.74 -15.89 0.00
N VAL A 20 -11.55 -14.90 0.36
CA VAL A 20 -11.73 -14.45 1.74
C VAL A 20 -13.11 -14.92 2.21
N THR A 21 -13.19 -15.58 3.35
CA THR A 21 -14.46 -16.00 3.98
C THR A 21 -14.61 -15.43 5.39
N ASP A 22 -15.86 -15.25 5.83
CA ASP A 22 -16.17 -14.89 7.21
C ASP A 22 -16.07 -16.09 8.17
N GLY A 23 -16.31 -15.85 9.46
CA GLY A 23 -16.25 -16.91 10.49
C GLY A 23 -17.33 -17.99 10.36
N ALA A 24 -18.35 -17.77 9.53
CA ALA A 24 -19.40 -18.75 9.21
C ALA A 24 -19.11 -19.50 7.89
N GLY A 25 -18.01 -19.18 7.19
CA GLY A 25 -17.62 -19.81 5.94
C GLY A 25 -18.23 -19.15 4.69
N ASN A 26 -18.95 -18.03 4.82
CA ASN A 26 -19.50 -17.34 3.65
C ASN A 26 -18.38 -16.59 2.90
N PRO A 27 -18.29 -16.69 1.57
CA PRO A 27 -17.34 -15.92 0.79
C PRO A 27 -17.67 -14.43 0.83
N VAL A 28 -16.68 -13.61 1.20
CA VAL A 28 -16.78 -12.14 1.25
C VAL A 28 -15.99 -11.46 0.13
N SER A 29 -15.00 -12.13 -0.45
CA SER A 29 -14.23 -11.63 -1.58
C SER A 29 -13.58 -12.80 -2.30
N LYS A 30 -13.45 -12.69 -3.63
CA LYS A 30 -12.65 -13.61 -4.44
C LYS A 30 -11.91 -12.78 -5.47
N THR A 31 -10.61 -12.99 -5.60
CA THR A 31 -9.74 -12.16 -6.45
C THR A 31 -8.67 -13.03 -7.08
N VAL A 32 -8.31 -12.72 -8.32
CA VAL A 32 -7.13 -13.30 -8.97
C VAL A 32 -6.05 -12.23 -9.14
N TRP A 33 -4.80 -12.55 -8.79
CA TRP A 33 -3.66 -11.71 -9.09
C TRP A 33 -3.28 -11.85 -10.57
N THR A 34 -3.25 -10.74 -11.29
CA THR A 34 -2.93 -10.70 -12.73
C THR A 34 -1.77 -9.75 -13.01
N PRO A 35 -1.17 -9.77 -14.21
CA PRO A 35 -0.18 -8.76 -14.61
C PRO A 35 -0.71 -7.32 -14.57
N THR A 36 -2.02 -7.13 -14.60
CA THR A 36 -2.68 -5.81 -14.45
C THR A 36 -3.07 -5.47 -13.01
N GLY A 37 -2.65 -6.28 -12.03
CA GLY A 37 -3.01 -6.17 -10.63
C GLY A 37 -4.12 -7.14 -10.20
N PRO A 38 -4.67 -6.99 -8.98
CA PRO A 38 -5.76 -7.82 -8.50
C PRO A 38 -7.04 -7.55 -9.30
N MET A 39 -7.68 -8.62 -9.76
CA MET A 39 -8.96 -8.56 -10.45
C MET A 39 -10.02 -9.30 -9.63
N SER A 40 -11.06 -8.57 -9.21
CA SER A 40 -12.21 -9.15 -8.49
C SER A 40 -12.91 -10.20 -9.37
N LEU A 41 -13.17 -11.36 -8.78
CA LEU A 41 -14.01 -12.41 -9.35
C LEU A 41 -15.41 -12.34 -8.72
N PRO A 42 -16.46 -12.74 -9.46
CA PRO A 42 -17.81 -12.72 -8.93
C PRO A 42 -17.92 -13.64 -7.72
N VAL A 43 -18.36 -13.08 -6.60
CA VAL A 43 -18.91 -13.83 -5.47
C VAL A 43 -20.42 -13.69 -5.59
N ILE A 44 -21.13 -14.80 -5.78
CA ILE A 44 -22.60 -14.82 -5.85
C ILE A 44 -23.15 -14.70 -4.42
N GLN A 45 -22.91 -13.56 -3.78
CA GLN A 45 -23.48 -13.18 -2.49
C GLN A 45 -23.32 -11.68 -2.30
N ARG A 46 -24.39 -10.97 -1.87
CA ARG A 46 -24.28 -9.55 -1.53
C ARG A 46 -23.49 -9.42 -0.23
N VAL A 47 -22.28 -8.87 -0.33
CA VAL A 47 -21.45 -8.56 0.86
C VAL A 47 -22.02 -7.32 1.54
N ASN A 48 -22.34 -7.43 2.82
CA ASN A 48 -22.85 -6.30 3.61
C ASN A 48 -21.71 -5.31 3.95
N ALA A 49 -21.99 -4.01 3.95
CA ALA A 49 -21.00 -2.95 4.18
C ALA A 49 -20.19 -3.06 5.50
N PRO A 50 -20.78 -3.46 6.64
CA PRO A 50 -20.03 -3.75 7.85
C PRO A 50 -19.05 -4.92 7.67
N VAL A 51 -19.43 -5.97 6.92
CA VAL A 51 -18.56 -7.12 6.65
C VAL A 51 -17.37 -6.70 5.80
N ALA A 52 -17.57 -5.89 4.76
CA ALA A 52 -16.50 -5.35 3.93
C ALA A 52 -15.47 -4.53 4.76
N ARG A 53 -15.96 -3.64 5.65
CA ARG A 53 -15.09 -2.87 6.56
C ARG A 53 -14.23 -3.74 7.47
N GLN A 54 -14.80 -4.83 7.96
CA GLN A 54 -14.12 -5.74 8.87
C GLN A 54 -13.13 -6.63 8.14
N ALA A 55 -13.48 -7.08 6.92
CA ALA A 55 -12.56 -7.81 6.05
C ALA A 55 -11.33 -6.96 5.71
N PHE A 56 -11.51 -5.67 5.40
CA PHE A 56 -10.41 -4.74 5.20
C PHE A 56 -9.50 -4.64 6.43
N GLU A 57 -10.07 -4.47 7.62
CA GLU A 57 -9.29 -4.38 8.86
C GLU A 57 -8.51 -5.69 9.13
N ALA A 58 -9.15 -6.85 8.91
CA ALA A 58 -8.49 -8.14 9.02
C ALA A 58 -7.37 -8.31 8.00
N GLY A 59 -7.59 -7.85 6.77
CA GLY A 59 -6.60 -7.85 5.70
C GLY A 59 -5.38 -7.00 6.03
N ARG A 60 -5.60 -5.79 6.56
CA ARG A 60 -4.51 -4.92 7.00
C ARG A 60 -3.67 -5.57 8.11
N GLN A 61 -4.32 -6.23 9.07
CA GLN A 61 -3.60 -6.95 10.13
C GLN A 61 -2.80 -8.13 9.56
N LEU A 62 -3.37 -8.84 8.59
CA LEU A 62 -2.67 -9.93 7.91
C LEU A 62 -1.49 -9.40 7.12
N TYR A 63 -1.69 -8.31 6.37
CA TYR A 63 -0.63 -7.62 5.64
C TYR A 63 0.53 -7.25 6.55
N ASN A 64 0.26 -6.60 7.69
CA ASN A 64 1.32 -6.24 8.65
C ASN A 64 2.03 -7.46 9.23
N HIS A 65 1.33 -8.58 9.39
CA HIS A 65 1.95 -9.83 9.84
C HIS A 65 2.88 -10.40 8.75
N LEU A 66 2.41 -10.44 7.50
CA LEU A 66 3.18 -10.93 6.37
C LEU A 66 4.37 -10.02 6.06
N SER A 67 4.22 -8.70 6.19
CA SER A 67 5.26 -7.73 5.84
C SER A 67 6.48 -7.79 6.77
N VAL A 68 6.34 -8.35 7.97
CA VAL A 68 7.47 -8.65 8.87
C VAL A 68 8.41 -9.69 8.27
N GLY A 69 7.89 -10.60 7.44
CA GLY A 69 8.65 -11.65 6.77
C GLY A 69 9.04 -11.30 5.34
N ASN A 70 8.95 -10.03 4.93
CA ASN A 70 9.41 -9.60 3.62
C ASN A 70 10.90 -9.93 3.44
N THR A 71 11.26 -10.34 2.23
CA THR A 71 12.64 -10.60 1.82
C THR A 71 12.92 -9.91 0.49
N ARG A 72 14.12 -10.08 -0.03
CA ARG A 72 14.44 -9.71 -1.40
C ARG A 72 13.53 -10.41 -2.39
N ASP A 73 13.25 -11.69 -2.20
CA ASP A 73 12.54 -12.49 -3.21
C ASP A 73 11.02 -12.53 -3.01
N GLN A 74 10.53 -12.07 -1.86
CA GLN A 74 9.12 -12.15 -1.48
C GLN A 74 8.65 -10.86 -0.83
N LYS A 75 7.57 -10.28 -1.36
CA LYS A 75 6.96 -9.05 -0.82
C LYS A 75 5.48 -9.27 -0.50
N ALA A 76 5.09 -8.89 0.70
CA ALA A 76 3.70 -8.74 1.07
C ALA A 76 3.07 -7.59 0.27
N CYS A 77 1.95 -7.87 -0.37
CA CYS A 77 1.16 -6.91 -1.12
C CYS A 77 -0.23 -6.79 -0.50
N LEU A 78 -0.65 -5.55 -0.25
CA LEU A 78 -2.02 -5.21 0.10
C LEU A 78 -2.63 -4.47 -1.08
N ALA A 79 -3.70 -5.01 -1.65
CA ALA A 79 -4.30 -4.41 -2.82
C ALA A 79 -5.83 -4.36 -2.75
N PHE A 80 -6.37 -3.30 -3.34
CA PHE A 80 -7.80 -3.03 -3.36
C PHE A 80 -8.18 -2.25 -4.62
N THR A 81 -9.42 -2.34 -5.07
CA THR A 81 -9.87 -1.57 -6.24
C THR A 81 -10.48 -0.23 -5.84
N ALA A 82 -10.07 0.84 -6.53
CA ALA A 82 -10.66 2.17 -6.36
C ALA A 82 -12.12 2.26 -6.84
N LYS A 83 -12.51 1.45 -7.84
CA LYS A 83 -13.87 1.45 -8.42
C LYS A 83 -14.96 1.13 -7.41
N GLU A 84 -14.60 0.46 -6.33
CA GLU A 84 -15.52 0.06 -5.27
C GLU A 84 -15.55 1.09 -4.10
N PHE A 85 -14.78 2.19 -4.20
CA PHE A 85 -14.81 3.30 -3.26
C PHE A 85 -15.98 4.25 -3.57
N ARG A 86 -16.87 4.45 -2.60
CA ARG A 86 -17.94 5.46 -2.70
C ARG A 86 -17.53 6.75 -1.96
N PRO A 87 -17.50 7.92 -2.63
CA PRO A 87 -17.00 9.19 -2.06
C PRO A 87 -17.65 9.63 -0.74
N ASN A 88 -18.85 9.15 -0.43
CA ASN A 88 -19.63 9.54 0.75
C ASN A 88 -19.19 8.80 2.03
N GLY A 89 -17.91 8.42 2.15
CA GLY A 89 -17.30 7.88 3.37
C GLY A 89 -17.74 6.48 3.80
N SER A 90 -18.69 5.85 3.09
CA SER A 90 -19.02 4.45 3.31
C SER A 90 -17.91 3.61 2.66
N LEU A 91 -16.96 3.17 3.50
CA LEU A 91 -15.94 2.19 3.18
C LEU A 91 -16.63 0.89 2.72
N LEU A 92 -16.91 0.81 1.44
CA LEU A 92 -17.19 -0.42 0.75
C LEU A 92 -15.97 -0.89 -0.03
N THR A 93 -14.76 -0.37 0.25
CA THR A 93 -13.51 -0.86 -0.34
C THR A 93 -13.38 -2.35 -0.01
N PRO A 94 -13.70 -3.27 -0.93
CA PRO A 94 -13.46 -4.66 -0.73
C PRO A 94 -11.96 -4.78 -0.82
N LEU A 95 -11.40 -5.29 0.25
CA LEU A 95 -10.06 -5.84 0.18
C LEU A 95 -10.02 -6.81 -1.00
N SER A 96 -9.22 -6.47 -2.02
CA SER A 96 -9.11 -7.32 -3.21
C SER A 96 -8.11 -8.43 -2.92
N PHE A 97 -6.94 -8.09 -2.39
CA PHE A 97 -5.88 -9.08 -2.17
C PHE A 97 -5.00 -8.73 -0.97
N VAL A 98 -4.61 -9.74 -0.20
CA VAL A 98 -3.54 -9.67 0.79
C VAL A 98 -2.71 -10.93 0.77
N GLY A 99 -1.44 -10.85 0.41
CA GLY A 99 -0.61 -12.04 0.36
C GLY A 99 0.85 -11.73 0.09
N ILE A 100 1.68 -12.76 0.24
CA ILE A 100 3.07 -12.73 -0.21
C ILE A 100 3.09 -13.08 -1.69
N LEU A 101 3.78 -12.26 -2.48
CA LEU A 101 4.07 -12.51 -3.89
C LEU A 101 5.57 -12.61 -4.08
N SER A 102 6.01 -13.36 -5.09
CA SER A 102 7.40 -13.28 -5.48
C SER A 102 7.71 -11.87 -5.98
N ARG A 103 8.98 -11.47 -5.86
CA ARG A 103 9.45 -10.19 -6.37
C ARG A 103 9.19 -10.04 -7.87
N ALA A 104 9.45 -11.10 -8.64
CA ALA A 104 9.16 -11.12 -10.08
C ALA A 104 7.66 -10.95 -10.40
N GLU A 105 6.75 -11.52 -9.60
CA GLU A 105 5.31 -11.31 -9.76
C GLU A 105 4.89 -9.89 -9.38
N THR A 106 5.52 -9.33 -8.38
CA THR A 106 5.28 -7.95 -7.94
C THR A 106 5.76 -6.97 -9.00
N GLU A 107 6.92 -7.19 -9.61
CA GLU A 107 7.52 -6.31 -10.62
C GLU A 107 6.77 -6.30 -11.96
N LYS A 108 6.08 -7.39 -12.31
CA LYS A 108 5.15 -7.40 -13.46
C LYS A 108 4.07 -6.33 -13.32
N VAL A 109 3.72 -5.99 -12.08
CA VAL A 109 2.65 -5.08 -11.72
C VAL A 109 3.19 -3.68 -11.35
N CYS A 110 4.18 -3.65 -10.48
CA CYS A 110 4.84 -2.46 -9.92
C CYS A 110 6.29 -2.40 -10.41
N THR A 111 6.48 -1.79 -11.58
CA THR A 111 7.71 -1.91 -12.38
C THR A 111 8.89 -1.14 -11.78
N LYS A 112 8.62 -0.21 -10.86
CA LYS A 112 9.65 0.62 -10.22
C LYS A 112 10.13 0.04 -8.89
N LEU A 113 9.70 -1.16 -8.50
CA LEU A 113 10.06 -1.77 -7.22
C LEU A 113 11.58 -1.87 -7.00
N GLU A 114 12.33 -2.37 -7.99
CA GLU A 114 13.81 -2.46 -7.91
C GLU A 114 14.46 -1.09 -7.73
N LEU A 115 14.00 -0.12 -8.52
CA LEU A 115 14.53 1.23 -8.48
C LEU A 115 14.27 1.87 -7.11
N VAL A 116 13.05 1.76 -6.60
CA VAL A 116 12.66 2.34 -5.31
C VAL A 116 13.38 1.64 -4.16
N GLN A 117 13.57 0.32 -4.20
CA GLN A 117 14.36 -0.41 -3.21
C GLN A 117 15.80 0.11 -3.19
N ARG A 118 16.47 0.16 -4.34
CA ARG A 118 17.85 0.65 -4.44
C ARG A 118 18.01 2.08 -3.93
N LEU A 119 17.12 2.99 -4.32
CA LEU A 119 17.18 4.38 -3.86
C LEU A 119 16.89 4.51 -2.36
N SER A 120 16.08 3.61 -1.80
CA SER A 120 15.82 3.53 -0.37
C SER A 120 17.05 3.06 0.40
N ASP A 121 17.79 2.09 -0.14
CA ASP A 121 19.06 1.60 0.42
C ASP A 121 20.11 2.72 0.43
N GLU A 122 20.28 3.41 -0.70
CA GLU A 122 21.18 4.57 -0.81
C GLU A 122 20.79 5.70 0.17
N ALA A 123 19.50 6.05 0.24
CA ALA A 123 19.01 7.08 1.15
C ALA A 123 19.26 6.75 2.62
N MET A 124 19.12 5.46 2.99
CA MET A 124 19.42 4.96 4.33
C MET A 124 20.92 5.05 4.63
N GLN A 125 21.78 4.68 3.69
CA GLN A 125 23.23 4.76 3.84
C GLN A 125 23.72 6.20 3.99
N GLU A 126 23.26 7.09 3.12
CA GLU A 126 23.58 8.52 3.18
C GLU A 126 23.08 9.16 4.48
N ALA A 127 21.90 8.77 4.96
CA ALA A 127 21.42 9.22 6.24
C ALA A 127 22.36 8.79 7.36
N ARG A 128 22.77 7.52 7.42
CA ARG A 128 23.71 7.01 8.44
C ARG A 128 25.04 7.77 8.43
N LEU A 129 25.60 8.07 7.26
CA LEU A 129 26.88 8.75 7.13
C LEU A 129 26.83 10.24 7.53
N ALA A 130 25.67 10.90 7.41
CA ALA A 130 25.53 12.32 7.66
C ALA A 130 25.57 12.74 9.15
N GLY A 131 25.67 11.78 10.07
CA GLY A 131 25.96 12.05 11.47
C GLY A 131 24.90 11.55 12.45
N PRO A 132 25.11 11.78 13.76
CA PRO A 132 24.19 11.30 14.77
C PRO A 132 22.89 12.10 14.70
N TYR A 133 21.76 11.39 14.78
CA TYR A 133 20.44 11.99 14.87
C TYR A 133 19.96 11.96 16.32
N SER A 134 19.24 13.00 16.74
CA SER A 134 18.70 13.12 18.10
C SER A 134 17.63 12.07 18.44
N SER A 135 17.00 11.45 17.44
CA SER A 135 16.04 10.37 17.64
C SER A 135 15.82 9.53 16.37
N ALA A 136 15.21 8.35 16.54
CA ALA A 136 14.79 7.49 15.42
C ALA A 136 13.78 8.18 14.48
N THR A 137 12.96 9.10 14.99
CA THR A 137 12.01 9.88 14.17
C THR A 137 12.75 10.86 13.26
N VAL A 138 13.77 11.54 13.78
CA VAL A 138 14.59 12.49 13.00
C VAL A 138 15.42 11.72 11.98
N PHE A 139 16.00 10.59 12.37
CA PHE A 139 16.68 9.67 11.44
C PHE A 139 15.75 9.23 10.31
N GLY A 140 14.56 8.72 10.65
CA GLY A 140 13.55 8.31 9.68
C GLY A 140 13.20 9.43 8.71
N THR A 141 12.91 10.63 9.23
CA THR A 141 12.63 11.82 8.40
C THR A 141 13.79 12.10 7.43
N ALA A 142 15.03 11.99 7.89
CA ALA A 142 16.20 12.23 7.07
C ALA A 142 16.36 11.19 5.94
N VAL A 143 15.96 9.93 6.15
CA VAL A 143 15.93 8.91 5.10
C VAL A 143 14.83 9.21 4.08
N HIS A 144 13.61 9.52 4.52
CA HIS A 144 12.50 9.86 3.62
C HIS A 144 12.82 11.10 2.77
N THR A 145 13.41 12.15 3.35
CA THR A 145 13.82 13.35 2.60
C THR A 145 14.86 13.02 1.53
N ARG A 146 15.82 12.14 1.81
CA ARG A 146 16.82 11.74 0.82
C ARG A 146 16.22 10.90 -0.30
N LEU A 147 15.35 9.94 0.03
CA LEU A 147 14.61 9.18 -0.98
C LEU A 147 13.78 10.13 -1.86
N HIS A 148 13.09 11.10 -1.24
CA HIS A 148 12.33 12.11 -1.97
C HIS A 148 13.19 12.86 -2.99
N ASN A 149 14.32 13.41 -2.56
CA ASN A 149 15.24 14.16 -3.41
C ASN A 149 15.77 13.30 -4.58
N LYS A 150 16.12 12.03 -4.29
CA LYS A 150 16.56 11.09 -5.32
C LYS A 150 15.48 10.85 -6.38
N ILE A 151 14.23 10.62 -5.95
CA ILE A 151 13.11 10.40 -6.87
C ILE A 151 12.81 11.65 -7.70
N VAL A 152 12.78 12.84 -7.09
CA VAL A 152 12.59 14.11 -7.81
C VAL A 152 13.68 14.32 -8.85
N ALA A 153 14.94 14.02 -8.52
CA ALA A 153 16.07 14.16 -9.41
C ALA A 153 16.02 13.22 -10.64
N LEU A 154 15.26 12.12 -10.59
CA LEU A 154 15.05 11.26 -11.75
C LEU A 154 14.23 11.93 -12.86
N ASN A 155 13.38 12.91 -12.51
CA ASN A 155 12.43 13.55 -13.43
C ASN A 155 11.60 12.53 -14.24
N ASP A 156 11.22 11.42 -13.60
CA ASP A 156 10.44 10.34 -14.21
C ASP A 156 8.94 10.67 -14.10
N PRO A 157 8.20 10.84 -15.21
CA PRO A 157 6.78 11.22 -15.16
C PRO A 157 5.89 10.16 -14.49
N THR A 158 6.35 8.91 -14.46
CA THR A 158 5.63 7.75 -13.93
C THR A 158 5.96 7.43 -12.48
N LEU A 159 6.94 8.12 -11.88
CA LEU A 159 7.38 7.87 -10.51
C LEU A 159 7.51 9.18 -9.75
N ARG A 160 6.71 9.34 -8.70
CA ARG A 160 6.61 10.60 -7.95
C ARG A 160 6.85 10.32 -6.47
N SER A 161 7.79 11.05 -5.88
CA SER A 161 7.87 11.17 -4.43
C SER A 161 7.01 12.34 -4.00
N GLU A 162 6.36 12.23 -2.86
CA GLU A 162 5.51 13.33 -2.41
C GLU A 162 6.32 14.50 -1.86
N GLN A 163 6.14 15.66 -2.49
CA GLN A 163 6.03 16.96 -1.82
C GLN A 163 5.34 17.99 -2.77
N SER A 164 4.09 17.74 -3.20
CA SER A 164 3.30 18.74 -3.97
C SER A 164 1.78 18.49 -4.01
N LEU A 165 1.11 18.79 -2.90
CA LEU A 165 -0.12 19.62 -2.94
C LEU A 165 0.11 20.97 -2.24
N LEU A 166 1.37 21.35 -2.02
CA LEU A 166 1.78 22.64 -1.43
C LEU A 166 2.06 23.73 -2.47
N LYS A 167 1.91 23.44 -3.77
CA LYS A 167 2.28 24.38 -4.85
C LYS A 167 1.21 24.63 -5.90
N ARG A 168 -0.05 24.34 -5.58
CA ARG A 168 -1.19 24.84 -6.35
C ARG A 168 -2.17 25.47 -5.36
N ILE A 169 -2.56 26.70 -5.64
CA ILE A 169 -3.41 27.60 -4.85
C ILE A 169 -2.55 28.54 -3.97
N GLU A 170 -1.99 29.57 -4.63
CA GLU A 170 -2.27 30.93 -4.15
C GLU A 170 -3.78 31.00 -3.85
N GLU A 171 -4.14 31.48 -2.67
CA GLU A 171 -5.49 31.68 -2.12
C GLU A 171 -5.92 30.71 -1.00
N THR A 172 -5.81 31.27 0.21
CA THR A 172 -6.60 30.96 1.41
C THR A 172 -6.17 29.76 2.25
N VAL A 173 -5.78 30.07 3.48
CA VAL A 173 -5.26 29.18 4.52
C VAL A 173 -6.32 28.15 4.94
N ILE A 174 -6.16 26.91 4.49
CA ILE A 174 -6.56 25.71 5.24
C ILE A 174 -5.37 24.76 5.22
N ASP A 175 -4.76 24.54 6.39
CA ASP A 175 -3.62 23.62 6.56
C ASP A 175 -4.08 22.16 6.39
N PHE A 176 -3.81 21.60 5.20
CA PHE A 176 -3.98 20.19 4.84
C PHE A 176 -2.65 19.43 4.70
N SER A 177 -1.62 19.84 5.46
CA SER A 177 -0.52 18.92 5.80
C SER A 177 -1.13 17.67 6.47
N ALA A 178 -0.74 16.43 6.22
CA ALA A 178 0.29 15.83 5.40
C ALA A 178 -0.15 14.37 5.18
N VAL A 179 -0.29 13.94 3.93
CA VAL A 179 -0.61 12.55 3.60
C VAL A 179 0.55 11.99 2.81
N ARG A 180 1.64 11.67 3.50
CA ARG A 180 2.99 11.41 2.95
C ARG A 180 3.14 10.10 2.14
N VAL A 181 2.47 9.80 1.04
CA VAL A 181 2.87 8.64 0.20
C VAL A 181 4.36 8.77 -0.14
N ASP A 182 5.19 7.82 0.29
CA ASP A 182 6.64 8.00 0.17
C ASP A 182 7.07 8.00 -1.28
N VAL A 183 6.59 7.01 -2.05
CA VAL A 183 6.73 6.99 -3.51
C VAL A 183 5.47 6.40 -4.15
N LEU A 184 5.01 7.04 -5.22
CA LEU A 184 3.89 6.64 -6.05
C LEU A 184 4.38 6.33 -7.47
N GLU A 185 4.16 5.12 -7.94
CA GLU A 185 4.25 4.78 -9.37
C GLU A 185 2.87 4.85 -10.00
N ASP A 186 2.74 5.67 -11.04
CA ASP A 186 1.54 5.80 -11.85
C ASP A 186 1.93 5.83 -13.33
N ARG A 187 1.58 4.77 -14.06
CA ARG A 187 1.87 4.62 -15.49
C ARG A 187 0.68 4.95 -16.39
N ASP A 188 -0.40 5.51 -15.84
CA ASP A 188 -1.73 5.70 -16.47
C ASP A 188 -2.43 4.40 -16.93
N VAL A 189 -1.71 3.28 -16.97
CA VAL A 189 -2.22 1.93 -17.27
C VAL A 189 -1.93 0.97 -16.12
N GLY A 190 -2.83 0.02 -15.90
CA GLY A 190 -2.70 -0.95 -14.81
C GLY A 190 -2.95 -0.32 -13.43
N PRO A 191 -2.39 -0.91 -12.36
CA PRO A 191 -2.59 -0.40 -11.01
C PRO A 191 -1.64 0.74 -10.65
N ILE A 192 -2.04 1.50 -9.64
CA ILE A 192 -1.21 2.51 -9.00
C ILE A 192 -0.44 1.81 -7.88
N CYS A 193 0.89 1.90 -7.90
CA CYS A 193 1.74 1.27 -6.90
C CYS A 193 2.22 2.29 -5.88
N VAL A 194 1.95 2.01 -4.61
CA VAL A 194 2.36 2.81 -3.47
C VAL A 194 3.48 2.07 -2.75
N TYR A 195 4.66 2.69 -2.73
CA TYR A 195 5.79 2.22 -1.95
C TYR A 195 5.84 3.01 -0.65
N ASP A 196 5.54 2.34 0.47
CA ASP A 196 5.55 2.94 1.81
C ASP A 196 6.88 2.59 2.49
N LEU A 197 7.79 3.57 2.54
CA LEU A 197 9.13 3.43 3.08
C LEU A 197 9.05 3.26 4.61
N LYS A 198 9.73 2.23 5.12
CA LYS A 198 9.80 1.93 6.54
C LYS A 198 11.24 1.87 7.03
N THR A 199 11.58 2.79 7.92
CA THR A 199 12.89 2.84 8.62
C THR A 199 12.87 2.11 9.97
N GLY A 200 11.71 1.62 10.42
CA GLY A 200 11.55 0.89 11.68
C GLY A 200 10.38 -0.09 11.62
N ARG A 201 10.14 -0.84 12.70
CA ARG A 201 9.24 -2.02 12.72
C ARG A 201 7.72 -1.73 12.64
N ARG A 202 7.31 -0.47 12.59
CA ARG A 202 5.89 -0.13 12.50
C ARG A 202 5.36 -0.54 11.11
N GLY A 203 4.26 -1.28 11.10
CA GLY A 203 3.55 -1.64 9.87
C GLY A 203 2.57 -0.55 9.41
N LEU A 204 1.77 -0.87 8.41
CA LEU A 204 0.72 0.00 7.86
C LEU A 204 -0.44 0.22 8.85
N SER A 205 -0.74 1.48 9.19
CA SER A 205 -1.87 1.83 10.05
C SER A 205 -3.20 1.87 9.27
N ARG A 206 -4.32 1.74 9.97
CA ARG A 206 -5.66 1.82 9.34
C ARG A 206 -5.92 3.18 8.71
N SER A 207 -5.59 4.26 9.41
CA SER A 207 -5.74 5.62 8.88
C SER A 207 -4.97 5.79 7.58
N ARG A 208 -3.70 5.33 7.57
CA ARG A 208 -2.82 5.40 6.41
C ARG A 208 -3.35 4.63 5.19
N ALA A 209 -3.80 3.40 5.39
CA ALA A 209 -4.37 2.59 4.30
C ALA A 209 -5.66 3.20 3.73
N ILE A 210 -6.55 3.71 4.59
CA ILE A 210 -7.78 4.42 4.17
C ILE A 210 -7.44 5.70 3.42
N GLU A 211 -6.42 6.41 3.87
CA GLU A 211 -5.97 7.67 3.31
C GLU A 211 -5.41 7.49 1.89
N PHE A 212 -4.56 6.47 1.67
CA PHE A 212 -4.15 6.06 0.32
C PHE A 212 -5.36 5.74 -0.56
N ALA A 213 -6.32 4.95 -0.04
CA ALA A 213 -7.51 4.59 -0.78
C ALA A 213 -8.35 5.81 -1.17
N ARG A 214 -8.60 6.73 -0.23
CA ARG A 214 -9.37 7.96 -0.46
C ARG A 214 -8.73 8.84 -1.54
N ARG A 215 -7.42 9.03 -1.47
CA ARG A 215 -6.73 9.94 -2.38
C ARG A 215 -6.55 9.37 -3.78
N LEU A 216 -6.46 8.06 -3.92
CA LEU A 216 -6.28 7.42 -5.21
C LEU A 216 -7.60 6.93 -5.81
N ALA A 217 -8.71 7.00 -5.05
CA ALA A 217 -10.03 6.54 -5.49
C ALA A 217 -10.50 7.20 -6.80
N TYR A 218 -10.24 8.49 -6.98
CA TYR A 218 -10.69 9.24 -8.15
C TYR A 218 -10.07 8.72 -9.47
N LEU A 219 -8.94 8.02 -9.40
CA LEU A 219 -8.28 7.43 -10.56
C LEU A 219 -8.98 6.15 -11.06
N GLY A 220 -9.89 5.56 -10.27
CA GLY A 220 -10.69 4.40 -10.69
C GLY A 220 -9.89 3.15 -11.05
N ARG A 221 -8.61 3.08 -10.68
CA ARG A 221 -7.70 1.95 -10.96
C ARG A 221 -7.36 1.18 -9.67
N PRO A 222 -6.95 -0.10 -9.76
CA PRO A 222 -6.51 -0.83 -8.57
C PRO A 222 -5.31 -0.15 -7.93
N ILE A 223 -5.18 -0.27 -6.61
CA ILE A 223 -4.09 0.29 -5.82
C ILE A 223 -3.38 -0.87 -5.14
N VAL A 224 -2.06 -0.91 -5.25
CA VAL A 224 -1.19 -1.90 -4.63
C VAL A 224 -0.26 -1.18 -3.67
N ILE A 225 -0.25 -1.59 -2.40
CA ILE A 225 0.64 -1.06 -1.36
C ILE A 225 1.71 -2.10 -1.04
N ILE A 226 2.96 -1.64 -1.05
CA ILE A 226 4.15 -2.43 -0.76
C ILE A 226 4.97 -1.68 0.31
N GLU A 227 5.31 -2.37 1.40
CA GLU A 227 6.27 -1.85 2.37
C GLU A 227 7.67 -2.03 1.78
N VAL A 228 8.41 -0.93 1.70
CA VAL A 228 9.82 -0.94 1.28
C VAL A 228 10.66 -0.65 2.50
N ARG A 229 11.56 -1.58 2.85
CA ARG A 229 12.49 -1.44 3.96
C ARG A 229 13.89 -1.51 3.37
N PRO A 230 14.77 -0.55 3.68
CA PRO A 230 16.13 -0.58 3.17
C PRO A 230 16.86 -1.88 3.53
N TYR A 231 17.57 -2.43 2.55
CA TYR A 231 18.37 -3.66 2.58
C TYR A 231 17.57 -4.98 2.70
N GLU A 232 16.27 -4.97 2.36
CA GLU A 232 15.44 -6.18 2.23
C GLU A 232 15.45 -6.79 0.83
#